data_AF-A0A1T1BPN1-F1
#
_entry.id   AF-A0A1T1BPN1-F1
#
_cell.length_a   1.000
_cell.length_b   1.000
_cell.length_c   1.000
_cell.angle_alpha   90.00
_cell.angle_beta   90.00
_cell.angle_gamma   90.00
#
_symmetry.space_group_name_H-M   'P 1'
#
loop_
_entity.id
_entity.type
_entity.pdbx_description
1 polymer ?
#
loop_
_entity_poly.entity_id
_entity_poly.type
_entity_poly.pdbx_seq_one_letter_code
_entity_poly.pdbx_strand_id
1 'polypeptide(L)'
;MVNKLLENYKKLSFEKEEELITIFFVMVYGGEKELISKLNELKKQSKTDEEIFEILKIETNFNFWLKLSETLRFNNITDLIETTCRLEVNSELASSITDHERLTRMFTIQKSFGESVLATSFDINLKGKTKEESKILLKKIAYITKETIAAEFKCNKRTLTKWLKIYFGDRFVRKDRKITIDEYVEIFEAFFLNDDESLNLNNDLSKYLKRLQEGVNFNKSDLALLCDSDLKTQRENLKKIAYYSYLDKFPYSIFKKLAGEMGYELEF
;
A
#
# COMPACT_ATOMS: atom_id res chain seq x y z
N MET A 1 -5.73 2.29 2.58
CA MET A 1 -6.85 3.24 2.79
C MET A 1 -8.17 2.64 2.32
N VAL A 2 -8.25 2.20 1.06
CA VAL A 2 -9.39 1.44 0.49
C VAL A 2 -9.74 0.20 1.33
N ASN A 3 -8.75 -0.54 1.84
CA ASN A 3 -8.98 -1.80 2.59
C ASN A 3 -9.56 -1.63 3.98
N LYS A 4 -9.14 -0.59 4.69
CA LYS A 4 -9.72 -0.24 5.98
C LYS A 4 -11.15 0.27 5.82
N LEU A 5 -11.43 0.94 4.69
CA LEU A 5 -12.76 1.42 4.32
C LEU A 5 -13.71 0.24 4.05
N LEU A 6 -13.21 -0.80 3.37
CA LEU A 6 -13.99 -2.00 3.00
C LEU A 6 -14.08 -3.06 4.12
N GLU A 7 -13.06 -3.21 4.96
CA GLU A 7 -13.16 -4.02 6.17
C GLU A 7 -14.13 -3.42 7.18
N ASN A 8 -14.25 -2.09 7.20
CA ASN A 8 -15.30 -1.42 7.95
C ASN A 8 -16.65 -1.61 7.26
N TYR A 9 -16.74 -1.57 5.91
CA TYR A 9 -17.96 -1.85 5.14
C TYR A 9 -18.63 -3.16 5.56
N LYS A 10 -17.86 -4.27 5.61
CA LYS A 10 -18.37 -5.59 6.05
C LYS A 10 -18.80 -5.66 7.53
N LYS A 11 -18.66 -4.57 8.30
CA LYS A 11 -19.05 -4.43 9.72
C LYS A 11 -20.11 -3.34 9.93
N LEU A 12 -20.63 -2.74 8.85
CA LEU A 12 -21.61 -1.67 8.93
C LEU A 12 -23.02 -2.24 9.18
N SER A 13 -23.89 -1.43 9.77
CA SER A 13 -25.32 -1.71 9.77
C SER A 13 -25.85 -1.64 8.34
N PHE A 14 -26.92 -2.39 8.06
CA PHE A 14 -27.58 -2.42 6.75
C PHE A 14 -27.84 -1.01 6.17
N GLU A 15 -28.32 -0.08 7.00
CA GLU A 15 -28.58 1.32 6.62
C GLU A 15 -27.32 2.05 6.11
N LYS A 16 -26.14 1.75 6.66
CA LYS A 16 -24.87 2.35 6.24
C LYS A 16 -24.27 1.68 5.00
N GLU A 17 -24.63 0.43 4.74
CA GLU A 17 -24.31 -0.25 3.47
C GLU A 17 -25.14 0.34 2.33
N GLU A 18 -26.44 0.57 2.54
CA GLU A 18 -27.32 1.26 1.58
C GLU A 18 -26.85 2.68 1.28
N GLU A 19 -26.42 3.43 2.30
CA GLU A 19 -25.90 4.79 2.13
C GLU A 19 -24.62 4.80 1.27
N LEU A 20 -23.71 3.84 1.47
CA LEU A 20 -22.49 3.72 0.68
C LEU A 20 -22.73 3.22 -0.75
N ILE A 21 -23.69 2.31 -0.94
CA ILE A 21 -24.15 1.89 -2.27
C ILE A 21 -24.79 3.07 -3.00
N THR A 22 -25.59 3.86 -2.30
CA THR A 22 -26.20 5.07 -2.85
C THR A 22 -25.14 6.09 -3.23
N ILE A 23 -24.16 6.36 -2.36
CA ILE A 23 -23.01 7.21 -2.67
C ILE A 23 -22.26 6.66 -3.89
N PHE A 24 -22.09 5.34 -4.01
CA PHE A 24 -21.47 4.71 -5.17
C PHE A 24 -22.24 4.92 -6.47
N PHE A 25 -23.56 4.79 -6.46
CA PHE A 25 -24.35 5.07 -7.66
C PHE A 25 -24.36 6.57 -7.97
N VAL A 26 -24.48 7.44 -6.96
CA VAL A 26 -24.34 8.89 -7.13
C VAL A 26 -23.00 9.24 -7.79
N MET A 27 -21.91 8.57 -7.38
CA MET A 27 -20.60 8.72 -8.01
C MET A 27 -20.62 8.36 -9.49
N VAL A 28 -21.15 7.18 -9.83
CA VAL A 28 -21.12 6.67 -11.22
C VAL A 28 -21.94 7.55 -12.16
N TYR A 29 -23.09 8.04 -11.70
CA TYR A 29 -23.99 8.85 -12.53
C TYR A 29 -23.67 10.36 -12.47
N GLY A 30 -22.71 10.79 -11.66
CA GLY A 30 -22.23 12.17 -11.60
C GLY A 30 -23.03 13.11 -10.69
N GLY A 31 -23.93 12.58 -9.87
CA GLY A 31 -24.74 13.35 -8.93
C GLY A 31 -26.06 12.68 -8.55
N GLU A 32 -26.67 13.17 -7.46
CA GLU A 32 -27.97 12.66 -6.98
C GLU A 32 -29.08 12.91 -8.00
N LYS A 33 -29.07 14.06 -8.68
CA LYS A 33 -30.13 14.41 -9.64
C LYS A 33 -30.11 13.48 -10.84
N GLU A 34 -28.91 13.18 -11.33
CA GLU A 34 -28.64 12.29 -12.45
C GLU A 34 -29.01 10.85 -12.10
N LEU A 35 -28.65 10.40 -10.89
CA LEU A 35 -29.07 9.10 -10.36
C LEU A 35 -30.60 9.00 -10.25
N ILE A 36 -31.26 9.99 -9.65
CA ILE A 36 -32.73 9.99 -9.50
C ILE A 36 -33.42 10.01 -10.86
N SER A 37 -32.91 10.81 -11.82
CA SER A 37 -33.43 10.83 -13.19
C SER A 37 -33.33 9.44 -13.84
N LYS A 38 -32.19 8.78 -13.70
CA LYS A 38 -31.97 7.43 -14.23
C LYS A 38 -32.87 6.40 -13.55
N LEU A 39 -33.00 6.42 -12.23
CA LEU A 39 -33.90 5.54 -11.48
C LEU A 39 -35.35 5.72 -11.93
N ASN A 40 -35.79 6.97 -12.13
CA ASN A 40 -37.14 7.26 -12.62
C ASN A 40 -37.36 6.80 -14.06
N GLU A 41 -36.32 6.82 -14.90
CA GLU A 41 -36.37 6.25 -16.25
C GLU A 41 -36.48 4.72 -16.19
N LEU A 42 -35.64 4.05 -15.41
CA LEU A 42 -35.64 2.60 -15.25
C LEU A 42 -36.96 2.09 -14.65
N LYS A 43 -37.54 2.80 -13.66
CA LYS A 43 -38.86 2.48 -13.11
C LYS A 43 -40.01 2.54 -14.13
N LYS A 44 -39.84 3.28 -15.23
CA LYS A 44 -40.82 3.33 -16.33
C LYS A 44 -40.62 2.19 -17.33
N GLN A 45 -39.45 1.56 -17.35
CA GLN A 45 -39.03 0.56 -18.34
C GLN A 45 -39.01 -0.87 -17.77
N SER A 46 -38.68 -1.02 -16.48
CA SER A 46 -38.51 -2.29 -15.77
C SER A 46 -39.75 -2.68 -14.97
N LYS A 47 -39.91 -3.99 -14.71
CA LYS A 47 -41.07 -4.56 -14.02
C LYS A 47 -40.87 -4.78 -12.52
N THR A 48 -39.61 -4.90 -12.06
CA THR A 48 -39.29 -5.07 -10.62
C THR A 48 -38.04 -4.29 -10.21
N ASP A 49 -37.89 -4.07 -8.90
CA ASP A 49 -36.70 -3.44 -8.34
C ASP A 49 -35.43 -4.31 -8.55
N GLU A 50 -35.54 -5.64 -8.58
CA GLU A 50 -34.40 -6.51 -8.94
C GLU A 50 -33.91 -6.28 -10.37
N GLU A 51 -34.82 -6.11 -11.34
CA GLU A 51 -34.43 -5.83 -12.72
C GLU A 51 -33.71 -4.49 -12.84
N ILE A 52 -34.17 -3.47 -12.11
CA ILE A 52 -33.50 -2.16 -12.03
C ILE A 52 -32.11 -2.33 -11.44
N PHE A 53 -31.97 -3.09 -10.36
CA PHE A 53 -30.69 -3.30 -9.70
C PHE A 53 -29.67 -4.04 -10.59
N GLU A 54 -30.09 -5.05 -11.35
CA GLU A 54 -29.18 -5.73 -12.29
C GLU A 54 -28.72 -4.81 -13.43
N ILE A 55 -29.60 -3.93 -13.93
CA ILE A 55 -29.20 -2.91 -14.92
C ILE A 55 -28.16 -1.97 -14.32
N LEU A 56 -28.37 -1.48 -13.09
CA LEU A 56 -27.42 -0.63 -12.40
C LEU A 56 -26.08 -1.33 -12.19
N LYS A 57 -26.07 -2.62 -11.80
CA LYS A 57 -24.84 -3.39 -11.62
C LYS A 57 -24.00 -3.46 -12.89
N ILE A 58 -24.64 -3.72 -14.03
CA ILE A 58 -23.99 -3.78 -15.34
C ILE A 58 -23.44 -2.40 -15.72
N GLU A 59 -24.28 -1.37 -15.65
CA GLU A 59 -23.94 0.00 -16.03
C GLU A 59 -22.81 0.60 -15.17
N THR A 60 -22.66 0.14 -13.93
CA THR A 60 -21.69 0.70 -12.98
C THR A 60 -20.43 -0.13 -12.82
N ASN A 61 -20.34 -1.28 -13.49
CA ASN A 61 -19.30 -2.27 -13.26
C ASN A 61 -19.23 -2.69 -11.78
N PHE A 62 -20.38 -2.79 -11.09
CA PHE A 62 -20.43 -3.01 -9.65
C PHE A 62 -19.64 -4.25 -9.21
N ASN A 63 -19.77 -5.36 -9.95
CA ASN A 63 -19.04 -6.59 -9.65
C ASN A 63 -17.51 -6.43 -9.81
N PHE A 64 -17.05 -5.66 -10.80
CA PHE A 64 -15.63 -5.31 -10.93
C PHE A 64 -15.15 -4.53 -9.72
N TRP A 65 -15.90 -3.51 -9.28
CA TRP A 65 -15.52 -2.73 -8.11
C TRP A 65 -15.50 -3.58 -6.85
N LEU A 66 -16.49 -4.45 -6.66
CA LEU A 66 -16.53 -5.37 -5.53
C LEU A 66 -15.30 -6.30 -5.53
N LYS A 67 -14.98 -6.94 -6.66
CA LYS A 67 -13.79 -7.80 -6.80
C LYS A 67 -12.49 -7.02 -6.61
N LEU A 68 -12.39 -5.82 -7.18
CA LEU A 68 -11.25 -4.93 -7.00
C LEU A 68 -11.06 -4.62 -5.51
N SER A 69 -12.16 -4.34 -4.81
CA SER A 69 -12.19 -4.05 -3.37
C SER A 69 -11.69 -5.23 -2.52
N GLU A 70 -12.04 -6.45 -2.91
CA GLU A 70 -11.60 -7.67 -2.24
C GLU A 70 -10.13 -7.97 -2.53
N THR A 71 -9.68 -7.66 -3.74
CA THR A 71 -8.31 -7.86 -4.18
C THR A 71 -7.38 -6.82 -3.57
N LEU A 72 -7.81 -5.58 -3.40
CA LEU A 72 -6.96 -4.45 -3.02
C LEU A 72 -6.45 -4.51 -1.58
N ARG A 73 -6.61 -5.61 -0.83
CA ARG A 73 -6.31 -5.77 0.60
C ARG A 73 -4.81 -5.78 0.95
N PHE A 74 -4.30 -4.58 1.26
CA PHE A 74 -2.99 -4.32 1.83
C PHE A 74 -3.05 -3.53 3.15
N ASN A 75 -2.20 -3.92 4.11
CA ASN A 75 -1.99 -3.25 5.40
C ASN A 75 -0.65 -2.53 5.48
N ASN A 76 0.31 -2.91 4.65
CA ASN A 76 1.69 -2.43 4.62
C ASN A 76 2.19 -2.36 3.15
N ILE A 77 3.43 -1.94 2.92
CA ILE A 77 3.99 -1.76 1.56
C ILE A 77 4.28 -3.12 0.90
N THR A 78 4.66 -4.13 1.68
CA THR A 78 4.84 -5.51 1.20
C THR A 78 3.56 -6.06 0.60
N ASP A 79 2.45 -5.97 1.35
CA ASP A 79 1.13 -6.40 0.89
C ASP A 79 0.69 -5.62 -0.36
N LEU A 80 1.07 -4.34 -0.47
CA LEU A 80 0.79 -3.52 -1.65
C LEU A 80 1.53 -4.05 -2.88
N ILE A 81 2.82 -4.37 -2.76
CA ILE A 81 3.62 -4.95 -3.85
C ILE A 81 2.99 -6.29 -4.28
N GLU A 82 2.75 -7.19 -3.33
CA GLU A 82 2.14 -8.50 -3.62
C GLU A 82 0.76 -8.36 -4.28
N THR A 83 -0.06 -7.44 -3.79
CA THR A 83 -1.39 -7.17 -4.37
C THR A 83 -1.29 -6.64 -5.78
N THR A 84 -0.33 -5.75 -6.05
CA THR A 84 -0.12 -5.18 -7.38
C THR A 84 0.30 -6.28 -8.36
N CYS A 85 1.23 -7.16 -7.97
CA CYS A 85 1.61 -8.33 -8.77
C CYS A 85 0.41 -9.25 -9.05
N ARG A 86 -0.45 -9.51 -8.05
CA ARG A 86 -1.65 -10.33 -8.25
C ARG A 86 -2.61 -9.69 -9.24
N LEU A 87 -2.75 -8.36 -9.23
CA LEU A 87 -3.65 -7.62 -10.11
C LEU A 87 -3.20 -7.69 -11.59
N GLU A 88 -1.90 -7.68 -11.87
CA GLU A 88 -1.38 -7.83 -13.25
C GLU A 88 -1.79 -9.15 -13.91
N VAL A 89 -2.00 -10.20 -13.10
CA VAL A 89 -2.29 -11.56 -13.57
C VAL A 89 -3.77 -11.94 -13.39
N ASN A 90 -4.59 -11.07 -12.77
CA ASN A 90 -5.96 -11.41 -12.41
C ASN A 90 -6.95 -11.29 -13.59
N SER A 91 -7.06 -12.39 -14.35
CA SER A 91 -8.01 -12.52 -15.46
C SER A 91 -9.47 -12.44 -15.02
N GLU A 92 -9.80 -12.80 -13.78
CA GLU A 92 -11.17 -12.76 -13.24
C GLU A 92 -11.66 -11.34 -12.90
N LEU A 93 -10.73 -10.44 -12.59
CA LEU A 93 -11.04 -9.04 -12.39
C LEU A 93 -11.31 -8.38 -13.75
N ALA A 94 -10.42 -8.58 -14.72
CA ALA A 94 -10.62 -8.09 -16.08
C ALA A 94 -11.93 -8.60 -16.70
N SER A 95 -12.28 -9.87 -16.50
CA SER A 95 -13.52 -10.46 -17.01
C SER A 95 -14.80 -9.99 -16.31
N SER A 96 -14.68 -9.27 -15.18
CA SER A 96 -15.84 -8.70 -14.46
C SER A 96 -16.22 -7.29 -14.92
N ILE A 97 -15.48 -6.71 -15.87
CA ILE A 97 -15.81 -5.44 -16.50
C ILE A 97 -16.98 -5.65 -17.45
N THR A 98 -18.07 -4.92 -17.22
CA THR A 98 -19.31 -4.98 -17.99
C THR A 98 -19.51 -3.79 -18.91
N ASP A 99 -18.87 -2.64 -18.62
CA ASP A 99 -18.92 -1.41 -19.43
C ASP A 99 -17.57 -0.67 -19.34
N HIS A 100 -16.72 -0.84 -20.35
CA HIS A 100 -15.39 -0.23 -20.42
C HIS A 100 -15.42 1.30 -20.51
N GLU A 101 -16.40 1.88 -21.21
CA GLU A 101 -16.46 3.33 -21.47
C GLU A 101 -16.82 4.08 -20.18
N ARG A 102 -17.80 3.59 -19.43
CA ARG A 102 -18.16 4.16 -18.13
C ARG A 102 -17.09 3.93 -17.07
N LEU A 103 -16.43 2.77 -17.09
CA LEU A 103 -15.31 2.51 -16.19
C LEU A 103 -14.18 3.54 -16.39
N THR A 104 -13.85 3.85 -17.66
CA THR A 104 -12.83 4.85 -18.00
C THR A 104 -13.23 6.26 -17.54
N ARG A 105 -14.50 6.63 -17.72
CA ARG A 105 -15.05 7.91 -17.21
C ARG A 105 -14.95 8.00 -15.68
N MET A 106 -15.27 6.94 -14.96
CA MET A 106 -15.14 6.85 -13.50
C MET A 106 -13.70 7.10 -13.04
N PHE A 107 -12.70 6.47 -13.65
CA PHE A 107 -11.29 6.71 -13.30
C PHE A 107 -10.85 8.17 -13.53
N THR A 108 -11.47 8.86 -14.49
CA THR A 108 -11.20 10.28 -14.77
C THR A 108 -11.76 11.21 -13.68
N ILE A 109 -12.86 10.81 -13.01
CA ILE A 109 -13.58 11.62 -12.00
C ILE A 109 -13.02 11.42 -10.57
N GLN A 110 -12.21 10.39 -10.33
CA GLN A 110 -11.75 10.00 -8.98
C GLN A 110 -11.02 11.08 -8.17
N LYS A 111 -10.31 12.02 -8.82
CA LYS A 111 -9.50 13.01 -8.11
C LYS A 111 -10.34 13.97 -7.25
N SER A 112 -11.42 14.51 -7.80
CA SER A 112 -12.37 15.37 -7.07
C SER A 112 -13.15 14.60 -6.00
N PHE A 113 -13.32 13.29 -6.19
CA PHE A 113 -14.04 12.44 -5.24
C PHE A 113 -13.20 12.07 -4.01
N GLY A 114 -11.92 11.76 -4.20
CA GLY A 114 -11.02 11.49 -3.08
C GLY A 114 -11.03 12.62 -2.06
N GLU A 115 -11.02 13.87 -2.55
CA GLU A 115 -11.12 15.08 -1.72
C GLU A 115 -12.45 15.18 -0.94
N SER A 116 -13.57 14.75 -1.53
CA SER A 116 -14.89 14.73 -0.89
C SER A 116 -14.98 13.68 0.23
N VAL A 117 -14.55 12.43 -0.02
CA VAL A 117 -14.54 11.36 1.00
C VAL A 117 -13.68 11.75 2.20
N LEU A 118 -12.56 12.41 1.97
CA LEU A 118 -11.69 12.91 3.01
C LEU A 118 -12.38 13.96 3.89
N ALA A 119 -13.16 14.85 3.29
CA ALA A 119 -13.95 15.83 4.01
C ALA A 119 -15.07 15.18 4.84
N THR A 120 -15.83 14.25 4.25
CA THR A 120 -17.02 13.70 4.90
C THR A 120 -16.69 12.60 5.92
N SER A 121 -15.70 11.74 5.64
CA SER A 121 -15.38 10.60 6.51
C SER A 121 -14.35 10.92 7.60
N PHE A 122 -13.59 12.01 7.45
CA PHE A 122 -12.53 12.38 8.40
C PHE A 122 -12.62 13.83 8.89
N ASP A 123 -13.69 14.56 8.55
CA ASP A 123 -13.91 15.97 8.91
C ASP A 123 -12.76 16.90 8.44
N ILE A 124 -12.21 16.61 7.25
CA ILE A 124 -11.09 17.36 6.67
C ILE A 124 -11.59 18.31 5.59
N ASN A 125 -11.77 19.58 5.92
CA ASN A 125 -12.13 20.56 4.91
C ASN A 125 -10.91 20.97 4.05
N LEU A 126 -10.84 20.45 2.82
CA LEU A 126 -9.82 20.82 1.82
C LEU A 126 -10.20 22.05 0.98
N LYS A 127 -11.39 22.63 1.19
CA LYS A 127 -11.91 23.73 0.39
C LYS A 127 -11.09 25.00 0.62
N GLY A 128 -10.61 25.61 -0.47
CA GLY A 128 -9.76 26.80 -0.42
C GLY A 128 -8.30 26.54 -0.05
N LYS A 129 -7.89 25.28 0.07
CA LYS A 129 -6.49 24.89 0.26
C LYS A 129 -5.79 24.70 -1.09
N THR A 130 -4.54 25.11 -1.15
CA THR A 130 -3.66 24.81 -2.29
C THR A 130 -3.36 23.30 -2.35
N LYS A 131 -2.97 22.82 -3.53
CA LYS A 131 -2.61 21.41 -3.76
C LYS A 131 -1.56 20.90 -2.76
N GLU A 132 -0.59 21.72 -2.41
CA GLU A 132 0.48 21.40 -1.47
C GLU A 132 -0.02 21.36 -0.01
N GLU A 133 -0.91 22.27 0.39
CA GLU A 133 -1.52 22.25 1.74
C GLU A 133 -2.40 21.02 1.95
N SER A 134 -3.21 20.65 0.95
CA SER A 134 -4.05 19.45 0.98
C SER A 134 -3.23 18.18 1.12
N LYS A 135 -2.10 18.07 0.39
CA LYS A 135 -1.16 16.95 0.54
C LYS A 135 -0.59 16.87 1.96
N ILE A 136 -0.19 17.99 2.56
CA ILE A 136 0.39 18.03 3.91
C ILE A 136 -0.63 17.60 4.97
N LEU A 137 -1.89 18.03 4.84
CA LEU A 137 -2.98 17.61 5.73
C LEU A 137 -3.19 16.10 5.67
N LEU A 138 -3.26 15.53 4.47
CA LEU A 138 -3.47 14.09 4.28
C LEU A 138 -2.31 13.24 4.79
N LYS A 139 -1.08 13.70 4.60
CA LYS A 139 0.15 13.07 5.13
C LYS A 139 0.17 13.00 6.66
N LYS A 140 -0.54 13.88 7.36
CA LYS A 140 -0.60 13.98 8.83
C LYS A 140 -1.75 13.21 9.47
N ILE A 141 -2.62 12.53 8.71
CA ILE A 141 -3.84 11.93 9.27
C ILE A 141 -3.73 10.40 9.38
N ALA A 142 -2.88 9.79 8.55
CA ALA A 142 -2.53 8.39 8.66
C ALA A 142 -1.10 8.25 9.20
N TYR A 143 -0.99 7.70 10.40
CA TYR A 143 0.30 7.38 11.01
C TYR A 143 0.48 5.88 11.14
N ILE A 144 1.72 5.43 10.95
CA ILE A 144 2.14 4.06 11.13
C ILE A 144 2.97 3.97 12.42
N THR A 145 2.84 2.85 13.14
CA THR A 145 3.60 2.61 14.36
C THR A 145 4.88 1.85 14.04
N LYS A 146 5.92 2.02 14.87
CA LYS A 146 7.14 1.21 14.78
C LYS A 146 6.85 -0.28 14.94
N GLU A 147 5.85 -0.63 15.74
CA GLU A 147 5.39 -2.00 15.90
C GLU A 147 4.91 -2.60 14.57
N THR A 148 4.12 -1.85 13.80
CA THR A 148 3.66 -2.26 12.46
C THR A 148 4.83 -2.44 11.50
N ILE A 149 5.75 -1.47 11.44
CA ILE A 149 6.93 -1.55 10.55
C ILE A 149 7.83 -2.72 10.97
N ALA A 150 8.03 -2.94 12.27
CA ALA A 150 8.86 -4.04 12.76
C ALA A 150 8.26 -5.40 12.37
N ALA A 151 6.94 -5.54 12.45
CA ALA A 151 6.23 -6.74 12.04
C ALA A 151 6.37 -7.01 10.54
N GLU A 152 6.23 -5.98 9.69
CA GLU A 152 6.45 -6.10 8.23
C GLU A 152 7.87 -6.62 7.93
N PHE A 153 8.87 -6.03 8.58
CA PHE A 153 10.26 -6.48 8.44
C PHE A 153 10.61 -7.71 9.30
N LYS A 154 9.63 -8.44 9.83
CA LYS A 154 9.77 -9.67 10.66
C LYS A 154 10.86 -9.54 11.75
N CYS A 155 10.90 -8.39 12.42
CA CYS A 155 11.83 -8.08 13.50
C CYS A 155 11.11 -7.52 14.73
N ASN A 156 11.84 -7.34 15.84
CA ASN A 156 11.28 -6.68 17.02
C ASN A 156 11.54 -5.16 16.97
N LYS A 157 10.76 -4.39 17.73
CA LYS A 157 10.88 -2.92 17.79
C LYS A 157 12.26 -2.41 18.20
N ARG A 158 13.00 -3.17 19.03
CA ARG A 158 14.36 -2.80 19.45
C ARG A 158 15.34 -2.87 18.28
N THR A 159 15.28 -3.95 17.50
CA THR A 159 16.06 -4.13 16.28
C THR A 159 15.73 -3.04 15.25
N LEU A 160 14.45 -2.81 14.97
CA LEU A 160 14.01 -1.72 14.09
C LEU A 160 14.57 -0.36 14.54
N THR A 161 14.53 -0.06 15.84
CA THR A 161 15.04 1.22 16.37
C THR A 161 16.54 1.39 16.14
N LYS A 162 17.32 0.29 16.20
CA LYS A 162 18.75 0.33 15.85
C LYS A 162 18.94 0.62 14.36
N TRP A 163 18.17 -0.02 13.49
CA TRP A 163 18.24 0.21 12.04
C TRP A 163 17.88 1.66 11.68
N LEU A 164 16.80 2.17 12.25
CA LEU A 164 16.38 3.57 12.07
C LEU A 164 17.47 4.55 12.51
N LYS A 165 18.18 4.25 13.62
CA LYS A 165 19.29 5.09 14.07
C LYS A 165 20.47 5.07 13.11
N ILE A 166 20.75 3.95 12.46
CA ILE A 166 21.86 3.82 11.50
C ILE A 166 21.56 4.62 10.23
N TYR A 167 20.35 4.51 9.68
CA TYR A 167 19.98 5.19 8.43
C TYR A 167 19.62 6.66 8.61
N PHE A 168 18.94 7.01 9.71
CA PHE A 168 18.28 8.31 9.87
C PHE A 168 18.74 9.07 11.12
N GLY A 169 19.77 8.59 11.82
CA GLY A 169 20.25 9.19 13.06
C GLY A 169 19.16 9.30 14.13
N ASP A 170 19.09 10.44 14.80
CA ASP A 170 18.17 10.62 15.92
C ASP A 170 16.71 10.95 15.51
N ARG A 171 16.43 11.08 14.21
CA ARG A 171 15.13 11.50 13.66
C ARG A 171 13.95 10.67 14.19
N PHE A 172 14.16 9.36 14.39
CA PHE A 172 13.14 8.42 14.84
C PHE A 172 13.41 7.86 16.24
N VAL A 173 14.24 8.48 17.09
CA VAL A 173 14.62 7.86 18.38
C VAL A 173 13.46 7.77 19.39
N ARG A 174 12.56 8.75 19.42
CA ARG A 174 11.44 8.78 20.39
C ARG A 174 10.51 7.58 20.20
N LYS A 175 10.19 6.87 21.29
CA LYS A 175 9.41 5.62 21.28
C LYS A 175 7.99 5.81 20.74
N ASP A 176 7.34 6.92 21.10
CA ASP A 176 5.94 7.22 20.81
C ASP A 176 5.77 8.19 19.62
N ARG A 177 6.84 8.39 18.84
CA ARG A 177 6.79 9.22 17.63
C ARG A 177 5.87 8.57 16.61
N LYS A 178 4.88 9.32 16.16
CA LYS A 178 4.05 8.94 15.02
C LYS A 178 4.85 9.06 13.73
N ILE A 179 4.81 8.04 12.88
CA ILE A 179 5.51 8.02 11.58
C ILE A 179 4.47 8.29 10.50
N THR A 180 4.66 9.34 9.71
CA THR A 180 3.74 9.65 8.60
C THR A 180 3.87 8.62 7.48
N ILE A 181 2.89 8.56 6.55
CA ILE A 181 2.98 7.65 5.39
C ILE A 181 4.25 7.91 4.58
N ASP A 182 4.60 9.17 4.31
CA ASP A 182 5.81 9.50 3.53
C ASP A 182 7.08 8.98 4.21
N GLU A 183 7.18 9.18 5.52
CA GLU A 183 8.32 8.67 6.29
C GLU A 183 8.36 7.16 6.33
N TYR A 184 7.20 6.52 6.30
CA TYR A 184 7.11 5.06 6.23
C TYR A 184 7.59 4.54 4.86
N VAL A 185 7.22 5.20 3.76
CA VAL A 185 7.76 4.90 2.42
C VAL A 185 9.27 5.09 2.41
N GLU A 186 9.77 6.22 2.93
CA GLU A 186 11.21 6.50 3.03
C GLU A 186 11.96 5.44 3.85
N ILE A 187 11.39 5.00 4.97
CA ILE A 187 11.96 3.91 5.79
C ILE A 187 11.99 2.59 5.01
N PHE A 188 10.90 2.27 4.31
CA PHE A 188 10.82 1.04 3.54
C PHE A 188 11.85 1.02 2.42
N GLU A 189 11.96 2.11 1.64
CA GLU A 189 12.97 2.26 0.59
C GLU A 189 14.38 2.06 1.14
N ALA A 190 14.73 2.74 2.23
CA ALA A 190 16.06 2.62 2.83
C ALA A 190 16.41 1.21 3.32
N PHE A 191 15.42 0.40 3.69
CA PHE A 191 15.64 -0.96 4.18
C PHE A 191 15.56 -2.03 3.07
N PHE A 192 14.72 -1.79 2.06
CA PHE A 192 14.35 -2.78 1.06
C PHE A 192 15.05 -2.60 -0.29
N LEU A 193 15.53 -1.39 -0.58
CA LEU A 193 16.19 -1.04 -1.85
C LEU A 193 17.70 -0.86 -1.67
N ASN A 194 18.44 -0.95 -2.77
CA ASN A 194 19.83 -0.52 -2.79
C ASN A 194 19.93 1.01 -2.79
N ASP A 195 21.11 1.54 -2.47
CA ASP A 195 21.39 2.99 -2.44
C ASP A 195 21.13 3.70 -3.79
N ASP A 196 21.16 2.97 -4.91
CA ASP A 196 20.93 3.43 -6.29
C ASP A 196 19.54 3.09 -6.85
N GLU A 197 18.66 2.47 -6.05
CA GLU A 197 17.32 2.06 -6.45
C GLU A 197 16.24 3.00 -5.88
N SER A 198 15.18 3.26 -6.64
CA SER A 198 13.97 3.94 -6.19
C SER A 198 12.76 3.03 -6.35
N LEU A 199 11.76 3.12 -5.46
CA LEU A 199 10.59 2.26 -5.53
C LEU A 199 9.75 2.60 -6.78
N ASN A 200 9.72 1.69 -7.75
CA ASN A 200 8.93 1.84 -8.97
C ASN A 200 7.99 0.64 -9.18
N LEU A 201 6.77 0.77 -8.64
CA LEU A 201 5.72 -0.24 -8.75
C LEU A 201 5.20 -0.45 -10.19
N ASN A 202 5.66 0.31 -11.19
CA ASN A 202 5.24 0.11 -12.58
C ASN A 202 6.21 -0.77 -13.39
N ASN A 203 7.48 -0.86 -12.98
CA ASN A 203 8.53 -1.48 -13.81
C ASN A 203 9.29 -2.60 -13.08
N ASP A 204 9.40 -2.55 -11.75
CA ASP A 204 10.31 -3.42 -10.98
C ASP A 204 9.57 -4.45 -10.09
N LEU A 205 8.27 -4.67 -10.33
CA LEU A 205 7.42 -5.54 -9.50
C LEU A 205 7.95 -6.97 -9.37
N SER A 206 8.41 -7.58 -10.46
CA SER A 206 8.93 -8.95 -10.46
C SER A 206 10.18 -9.10 -9.59
N LYS A 207 11.09 -8.13 -9.70
CA LYS A 207 12.30 -8.02 -8.88
C LYS A 207 11.95 -7.85 -7.39
N TYR A 208 11.02 -6.94 -7.08
CA TYR A 208 10.59 -6.73 -5.69
C TYR A 208 9.90 -7.98 -5.12
N LEU A 209 9.06 -8.66 -5.90
CA LEU A 209 8.41 -9.89 -5.47
C LEU A 209 9.42 -10.99 -5.16
N LYS A 210 10.42 -11.20 -6.04
CA LYS A 210 11.49 -12.17 -5.80
C LYS A 210 12.25 -11.84 -4.50
N ARG A 211 12.61 -10.57 -4.29
CA ARG A 211 13.26 -10.12 -3.05
C ARG A 211 12.40 -10.33 -1.80
N LEU A 212 11.09 -10.07 -1.88
CA LEU A 212 10.15 -10.34 -0.78
C LEU A 212 10.06 -11.82 -0.42
N GLN A 213 10.11 -12.71 -1.43
CA GLN A 213 10.09 -14.17 -1.25
C GLN A 213 11.37 -14.67 -0.56
N GLU A 214 12.53 -14.13 -0.93
CA GLU A 214 13.82 -14.44 -0.30
C GLU A 214 13.90 -13.90 1.14
N GLY A 215 13.38 -12.69 1.36
CA GLY A 215 13.20 -12.13 2.69
C GLY A 215 13.56 -10.65 2.79
N VAL A 216 12.94 -9.99 3.76
CA VAL A 216 13.12 -8.56 4.05
C VAL A 216 14.15 -8.27 5.15
N ASN A 217 14.60 -9.31 5.87
CA ASN A 217 15.67 -9.22 6.86
C ASN A 217 16.44 -10.54 6.94
N PHE A 218 17.71 -10.43 7.31
CA PHE A 218 18.67 -11.52 7.33
C PHE A 218 19.49 -11.48 8.62
N ASN A 219 19.83 -12.64 9.16
CA ASN A 219 20.69 -12.77 10.32
C ASN A 219 22.16 -12.57 9.94
N LYS A 220 22.96 -12.24 10.94
CA LYS A 220 24.42 -12.21 10.82
C LYS A 220 25.03 -13.57 10.46
N SER A 221 24.39 -14.66 10.84
CA SER A 221 24.77 -16.02 10.42
C SER A 221 24.60 -16.23 8.92
N ASP A 222 23.62 -15.57 8.31
CA ASP A 222 23.31 -15.76 6.89
C ASP A 222 24.42 -15.15 6.02
N LEU A 223 25.06 -14.06 6.48
CA LEU A 223 26.30 -13.54 5.89
C LEU A 223 27.45 -14.55 6.01
N ALA A 224 27.55 -15.26 7.13
CA ALA A 224 28.63 -16.22 7.32
C ALA A 224 28.50 -17.43 6.39
N LEU A 225 27.27 -17.91 6.16
CA LEU A 225 26.97 -19.01 5.25
C LEU A 225 27.28 -18.67 3.78
N LEU A 226 27.09 -17.42 3.37
CA LEU A 226 27.47 -16.96 2.03
C LEU A 226 28.99 -17.06 1.76
N CYS A 227 29.79 -17.25 2.81
CA CYS A 227 31.22 -16.95 2.81
C CYS A 227 32.10 -18.17 3.17
N ASP A 228 31.57 -19.38 3.05
CA ASP A 228 32.11 -20.62 3.63
C ASP A 228 33.60 -20.90 3.31
N SER A 229 34.20 -20.29 2.29
CA SER A 229 35.62 -20.47 1.93
C SER A 229 36.60 -19.45 2.53
N ASP A 230 36.19 -18.26 3.00
CA ASP A 230 37.10 -17.14 3.36
C ASP A 230 36.76 -16.42 4.69
N LEU A 231 36.07 -17.13 5.59
CA LEU A 231 35.46 -16.63 6.83
C LEU A 231 36.35 -15.77 7.74
N LYS A 232 37.67 -16.04 7.85
CA LYS A 232 38.53 -15.35 8.83
C LYS A 232 38.83 -13.91 8.44
N THR A 233 39.38 -13.70 7.24
CA THR A 233 39.75 -12.38 6.70
C THR A 233 38.53 -11.50 6.51
N GLN A 234 37.43 -12.06 6.00
CA GLN A 234 36.20 -11.31 5.77
C GLN A 234 35.51 -10.89 7.08
N ARG A 235 35.52 -11.72 8.12
CA ARG A 235 35.04 -11.30 9.47
C ARG A 235 35.87 -10.16 10.04
N GLU A 236 37.18 -10.14 9.81
CA GLU A 236 38.04 -9.04 10.25
C GLU A 236 37.73 -7.73 9.50
N ASN A 237 37.39 -7.80 8.21
CA ASN A 237 36.92 -6.64 7.45
C ASN A 237 35.56 -6.13 7.95
N LEU A 238 34.58 -7.00 8.17
CA LEU A 238 33.27 -6.61 8.68
C LEU A 238 33.34 -5.99 10.09
N LYS A 239 34.28 -6.42 10.94
CA LYS A 239 34.49 -5.81 12.27
C LYS A 239 34.88 -4.33 12.20
N LYS A 240 35.40 -3.85 11.07
CA LYS A 240 35.70 -2.42 10.85
C LYS A 240 34.44 -1.58 10.69
N ILE A 241 33.30 -2.20 10.34
CA ILE A 241 32.01 -1.53 10.19
C ILE A 241 31.40 -1.35 11.58
N ALA A 242 31.29 -0.08 12.01
CA ALA A 242 30.92 0.28 13.38
C ALA A 242 29.67 -0.45 13.90
N TYR A 243 28.66 -0.62 13.04
CA TYR A 243 27.38 -1.23 13.41
C TYR A 243 27.29 -2.74 13.31
N TYR A 244 28.23 -3.40 12.64
CA TYR A 244 28.20 -4.85 12.45
C TYR A 244 28.34 -5.62 13.78
N SER A 245 29.11 -5.06 14.73
CA SER A 245 29.41 -5.71 16.00
C SER A 245 28.19 -5.84 16.93
N TYR A 246 27.21 -4.92 16.84
CA TYR A 246 26.08 -4.82 17.77
C TYR A 246 24.70 -5.10 17.14
N LEU A 247 24.67 -5.49 15.87
CA LEU A 247 23.48 -5.95 15.15
C LEU A 247 23.55 -7.46 14.90
N ASP A 248 22.46 -8.15 15.22
CA ASP A 248 22.29 -9.58 14.95
C ASP A 248 21.48 -9.85 13.68
N LYS A 249 20.68 -8.85 13.26
CA LYS A 249 19.84 -8.87 12.07
C LYS A 249 20.01 -7.59 11.27
N PHE A 250 19.87 -7.70 9.97
CA PHE A 250 20.02 -6.64 9.00
C PHE A 250 18.80 -6.61 8.07
N PRO A 251 18.27 -5.43 7.68
CA PRO A 251 17.39 -5.35 6.53
C PRO A 251 18.18 -5.68 5.25
N TYR A 252 17.48 -5.94 4.15
CA TYR A 252 18.09 -6.30 2.87
C TYR A 252 19.22 -5.34 2.45
N SER A 253 18.98 -4.04 2.50
CA SER A 253 19.94 -3.02 2.05
C SER A 253 21.29 -3.10 2.81
N ILE A 254 21.26 -3.21 4.14
CA ILE A 254 22.48 -3.41 4.93
C ILE A 254 23.13 -4.75 4.60
N PHE A 255 22.35 -5.83 4.52
CA PHE A 255 22.87 -7.16 4.24
C PHE A 255 23.60 -7.20 2.90
N LYS A 256 23.00 -6.61 1.85
CA LYS A 256 23.61 -6.48 0.53
C LYS A 256 24.89 -5.67 0.54
N LYS A 257 24.91 -4.54 1.23
CA LYS A 257 26.13 -3.75 1.41
C LYS A 257 27.24 -4.57 2.07
N LEU A 258 26.92 -5.29 3.14
CA LEU A 258 27.90 -6.13 3.86
C LEU A 258 28.44 -7.26 2.98
N ALA A 259 27.60 -7.90 2.16
CA ALA A 259 28.04 -8.92 1.21
C ALA A 259 28.95 -8.34 0.11
N GLY A 260 28.62 -7.15 -0.43
CA GLY A 260 29.46 -6.45 -1.41
C GLY A 260 30.85 -6.12 -0.88
N GLU A 261 30.95 -5.65 0.37
CA GLU A 261 32.24 -5.41 1.07
C GLU A 261 33.06 -6.68 1.30
N MET A 262 32.43 -7.86 1.22
CA MET A 262 33.09 -9.17 1.28
C MET A 262 33.44 -9.72 -0.11
N GLY A 263 33.06 -9.02 -1.19
CA GLY A 263 33.30 -9.42 -2.57
C GLY A 263 32.22 -10.33 -3.18
N TYR A 264 31.02 -10.38 -2.59
CA TYR A 264 29.90 -11.19 -3.09
C TYR A 264 28.78 -10.32 -3.64
N GLU A 265 28.18 -10.77 -4.74
CA GLU A 265 26.98 -10.17 -5.31
C GLU A 265 25.73 -10.88 -4.80
N LEU A 266 24.78 -10.09 -4.29
CA LEU A 266 23.43 -10.55 -3.97
C LEU A 266 22.48 -10.09 -5.07
N GLU A 267 22.24 -10.98 -6.02
CA GLU A 267 21.23 -10.83 -7.06
C GLU A 267 19.95 -11.56 -6.65
N PHE A 268 19.07 -10.86 -5.93
CA PHE A 268 17.66 -11.23 -5.86
C PHE A 268 16.90 -10.46 -6.92
#